data_AF-A0A2V9QVB4-F1
#
_entry.id   AF-A0A2V9QVB4-F1
#
_cell.length_a   1.000
_cell.length_b   1.000
_cell.length_c   1.000
_cell.angle_alpha   90.00
_cell.angle_beta   90.00
_cell.angle_gamma   90.00
#
_symmetry.space_group_name_H-M   'P 1'
#
loop_
_entity.id
_entity.type
_entity.pdbx_description
1 polymer ?
#
loop_
_entity_poly.entity_id
_entity_poly.type
_entity_poly.pdbx_seq_one_letter_code
_entity_poly.pdbx_strand_id
1 'polypeptide(L)' 'MNSELNDLQTRIIKRLQDQGPTTCERMSVELMAPQGNVRAALRQLHDSNELVEAHSFGFWDVIDGYKKKPLRQT' A
#
# COMPACT_ATOMS: atom_id res chain seq x y z
N MET A 1 1.48 -17.15 -12.43
CA MET A 1 1.15 -17.83 -11.15
C MET A 1 0.25 -16.90 -10.38
N ASN A 2 -0.94 -17.37 -9.99
CA ASN A 2 -1.97 -16.59 -9.29
C ASN A 2 -1.42 -16.09 -7.95
N SER A 3 -1.02 -14.82 -7.89
CA SER A 3 -0.73 -14.17 -6.62
C SER A 3 -2.02 -13.50 -6.16
N GLU A 4 -2.94 -14.30 -5.63
CA GLU A 4 -4.02 -13.75 -4.81
C GLU A 4 -3.35 -12.94 -3.70
N LEU A 5 -3.62 -11.63 -3.69
CA LEU A 5 -3.12 -10.74 -2.64
C LEU A 5 -3.63 -11.25 -1.31
N ASN A 6 -2.74 -11.39 -0.34
CA ASN A 6 -3.16 -11.76 1.01
C ASN A 6 -4.03 -10.63 1.62
N ASP A 7 -4.80 -10.96 2.66
CA ASP A 7 -5.72 -10.00 3.30
C ASP A 7 -4.99 -8.70 3.72
N LEU A 8 -3.78 -8.84 4.30
CA LEU A 8 -2.97 -7.70 4.72
C LEU A 8 -2.57 -6.82 3.53
N GLN A 9 -2.11 -7.40 2.43
CA GLN A 9 -1.73 -6.70 1.21
C GLN A 9 -2.92 -5.94 0.60
N THR A 10 -4.09 -6.59 0.56
CA THR A 10 -5.32 -5.97 0.06
C THR A 10 -5.72 -4.76 0.92
N ARG A 11 -5.63 -4.89 2.25
CA ARG A 11 -5.90 -3.79 3.19
C ARG A 11 -4.89 -2.66 3.07
N ILE A 12 -3.62 -2.96 2.87
CA ILE A 12 -2.54 -1.98 2.62
C ILE A 12 -2.85 -1.16 1.37
N ILE A 13 -3.12 -1.83 0.23
CA ILE A 13 -3.41 -1.15 -1.03
C ILE A 13 -4.64 -0.25 -0.87
N LYS A 14 -5.73 -0.78 -0.32
CA LYS A 14 -6.96 -0.01 -0.10
C LYS A 14 -6.70 1.23 0.76
N ARG A 15 -5.93 1.07 1.83
CA ARG A 15 -5.56 2.17 2.72
C ARG A 15 -4.74 3.25 2.01
N LEU A 16 -3.78 2.87 1.17
CA LEU A 16 -2.98 3.80 0.37
C LEU A 16 -3.82 4.49 -0.71
N GLN A 17 -4.74 3.77 -1.37
CA GLN A 17 -5.66 4.37 -2.34
C GLN A 17 -6.62 5.39 -1.71
N ASP A 18 -7.09 5.12 -0.49
CA ASP A 18 -8.13 5.93 0.15
C ASP A 18 -7.56 7.16 0.89
N GLN A 19 -6.37 7.08 1.47
CA GLN A 19 -5.78 8.21 2.22
C GLN A 19 -4.34 8.58 1.83
N GLY A 20 -3.82 8.00 0.76
CA GLY A 20 -2.54 8.38 0.16
C GLY A 20 -1.30 7.85 0.90
N PRO A 21 -0.13 8.43 0.59
CA PRO A 21 1.15 7.97 1.08
C PRO A 21 1.24 7.96 2.61
N THR A 22 1.88 6.93 3.17
CA THR A 22 2.09 6.83 4.61
C THR A 22 3.34 6.02 4.95
N THR A 23 3.73 6.00 6.23
CA THR A 23 4.87 5.21 6.72
C THR A 23 4.42 3.83 7.21
N CYS A 24 5.33 2.86 7.24
CA CYS A 24 5.06 1.53 7.79
C CYS A 24 4.57 1.59 9.25
N GLU A 25 5.10 2.51 10.04
CA GLU A 25 4.75 2.68 11.46
C GLU A 25 3.28 3.11 11.61
N ARG A 26 2.87 4.18 10.94
CA ARG A 26 1.49 4.66 10.98
C ARG A 26 0.51 3.61 10.46
N MET A 27 0.88 2.96 9.35
CA MET A 27 0.07 1.89 8.77
C MET A 27 -0.05 0.67 9.70
N SER A 28 0.98 0.34 10.48
CA SER A 28 0.93 -0.76 11.46
C SER A 28 -0.10 -0.52 12.55
N VAL A 29 -0.23 0.72 13.02
CA VAL A 29 -1.23 1.13 14.01
C VAL A 29 -2.63 1.09 13.41
N GLU A 30 -2.82 1.68 12.24
CA GLU A 30 -4.12 1.77 11.58
C GLU A 30 -4.67 0.40 11.14
N LEU A 31 -3.79 -0.52 10.72
CA LEU A 31 -4.16 -1.87 10.31
C LEU A 31 -4.15 -2.87 11.46
N MET A 32 -3.75 -2.45 12.67
CA MET A 32 -3.57 -3.31 13.84
C MET A 32 -2.71 -4.55 13.52
N ALA A 33 -1.62 -4.33 12.78
CA ALA A 33 -0.75 -5.39 12.29
C ALA A 33 0.71 -5.10 12.69
N PRO A 34 1.53 -6.13 12.96
CA PRO A 34 2.94 -5.91 13.28
C PRO A 34 3.68 -5.16 12.17
N GLN A 35 4.47 -4.16 12.54
CA GLN A 35 5.22 -3.34 11.58
C GLN A 35 6.11 -4.17 10.65
N GLY A 36 6.70 -5.26 11.16
CA GLY A 36 7.50 -6.20 10.36
C GLY A 36 6.68 -6.87 9.25
N ASN A 37 5.44 -7.26 9.54
CA ASN A 37 4.54 -7.88 8.56
C ASN A 37 4.07 -6.87 7.52
N VAL A 38 3.76 -5.65 7.94
CA VAL A 38 3.41 -4.54 7.03
C VAL A 38 4.57 -4.24 6.08
N ARG A 39 5.79 -4.14 6.62
CA ARG A 39 7.00 -3.91 5.81
C ARG A 39 7.27 -5.05 4.83
N ALA A 40 7.10 -6.30 5.25
CA ALA A 40 7.27 -7.47 4.38
C ALA A 40 6.22 -7.48 3.26
N ALA A 41 4.95 -7.21 3.59
CA ALA A 41 3.86 -7.12 2.63
C ALA A 41 4.08 -5.99 1.61
N LEU A 42 4.50 -4.80 2.05
CA LEU A 42 4.85 -3.68 1.18
C LEU A 42 5.99 -4.02 0.22
N ARG A 43 7.05 -4.69 0.71
CA ARG A 43 8.14 -5.17 -0.16
C ARG A 43 7.66 -6.17 -1.19
N GLN A 44 6.85 -7.15 -0.78
CA GLN A 44 6.26 -8.10 -1.73
C GLN A 44 5.38 -7.42 -2.78
N LEU A 45 4.60 -6.41 -2.38
CA LEU A 45 3.76 -5.63 -3.30
C LEU A 45 4.57 -4.81 -4.30
N HIS A 46 5.70 -4.26 -3.85
CA HIS A 46 6.65 -3.53 -4.68
C HIS A 46 7.37 -4.45 -5.67
N ASP A 47 7.90 -5.57 -5.18
CA ASP A 47 8.77 -6.45 -5.97
C ASP A 47 7.99 -7.38 -6.91
N SER A 48 6.79 -7.84 -6.52
CA SER A 48 6.05 -8.86 -7.29
C SER A 48 4.99 -8.29 -8.22
N ASN A 49 4.31 -7.22 -7.81
CA ASN A 49 3.12 -6.73 -8.50
C ASN A 49 3.22 -5.27 -8.95
N GLU A 50 4.30 -4.58 -8.61
CA GLU A 50 4.50 -3.15 -8.92
C GLU A 50 3.24 -2.32 -8.55
N LEU A 51 2.62 -2.63 -7.40
CA LEU A 51 1.38 -1.94 -6.97
C LEU A 51 1.66 -0.76 -6.05
N VAL A 52 2.79 -0.80 -5.36
CA VAL A 52 3.22 0.24 -4.43
C VAL A 52 4.64 0.67 -4.76
N GLU A 53 4.93 1.94 -4.50
CA GLU A 53 6.26 2.53 -4.66
C GLU A 53 6.78 3.01 -3.29
N ALA A 54 8.09 2.82 -3.09
CA ALA A 54 8.77 3.36 -1.93
C ALA A 54 9.32 4.75 -2.28
N HIS A 55 8.95 5.74 -1.47
CA HIS A 55 9.45 7.10 -1.58
C HIS A 55 10.55 7.37 -0.55
N SER A 56 11.23 8.50 -0.73
CA SER A 56 12.16 9.06 0.25
C SER A 56 11.52 9.16 1.63
N PHE A 57 12.35 9.12 2.68
CA PHE A 57 11.91 9.22 4.09
C PHE A 57 11.00 8.08 4.58
N GLY A 58 10.95 6.95 3.87
CA GLY A 58 10.24 5.74 4.33
C GLY A 58 8.74 5.79 4.11
N PHE A 59 8.27 6.66 3.22
CA PHE A 59 6.89 6.68 2.76
C PHE A 59 6.65 5.61 1.70
N TRP A 60 5.42 5.10 1.70
CA TRP A 60 4.92 4.16 0.71
C TRP A 60 3.63 4.71 0.15
N ASP A 61 3.47 4.61 -1.16
CA ASP A 61 2.24 4.98 -1.88
C ASP A 61 1.88 3.89 -2.89
N VAL A 62 0.65 3.92 -3.40
CA VAL A 62 0.30 3.14 -4.59
C VAL A 62 0.85 3.81 -5.84
N ILE A 63 1.25 3.02 -6.84
CA ILE A 63 1.65 3.55 -8.14
C ILE A 63 0.46 4.31 -8.75
N ASP A 64 0.72 5.43 -9.42
CA ASP A 64 -0.28 6.37 -9.94
C ASP A 64 -1.39 5.70 -10.78
N GLY A 65 -1.06 4.63 -11.52
CA GLY A 65 -2.02 3.82 -12.28
C GLY A 65 -3.11 3.15 -11.44
N TYR A 66 -2.87 2.98 -10.14
CA TYR A 66 -3.76 2.37 -9.16
C TYR A 66 -4.36 3.37 -8.17
N LYS A 67 -4.04 4.67 -8.30
CA LYS A 67 -4.69 5.71 -7.51
C LYS A 67 -6.15 5.84 -7.97
N LYS A 68 -7.07 5.90 -7.00
CA LYS A 68 -8.45 6.31 -7.31
C LYS A 68 -8.40 7.75 -7.81
N LYS A 69 -8.51 7.95 -9.12
CA LYS A 69 -8.69 9.29 -9.67
C LYS A 69 -9.93 9.88 -9.00
N PRO A 70 -9.84 11.07 -8.37
CA PRO A 70 -11.05 11.75 -7.97
C PRO A 70 -11.88 11.91 -9.24
N LEU A 71 -13.09 11.34 -9.25
CA LEU A 71 -14.08 11.62 -10.27
C LEU A 71 -14.23 13.14 -10.30
N ARG A 72 -13.64 13.79 -11.31
CA ARG A 72 -13.92 15.20 -11.57
C ARG A 72 -15.42 15.27 -11.83
N GLN A 73 -16.18 15.75 -10.84
CA GLN A 73 -17.56 16.15 -11.03
C GLN A 73 -17.52 17.38 -11.93
N THR A 74 -17.82 17.18 -13.21
CA THR A 74 -18.23 18.24 -14.15
C THR A 74 -19.67 18.61 -13.93
#